data_AF-A0AAW4I8E1-F1
#
_entry.id   AF-A0AAW4I8E1-F1
#
_cell.length_a   1.000
_cell.length_b   1.000
_cell.length_c   1.000
_cell.angle_alpha   90.00
_cell.angle_beta   90.00
_cell.angle_gamma   90.00
#
_symmetry.space_group_name_H-M   'P 1'
#
loop_
_entity.id
_entity.type
_entity.pdbx_description
1 polymer ?
#
loop_
_entity_poly.entity_id
_entity_poly.type
_entity_poly.pdbx_seq_one_letter_code
_entity_poly.pdbx_strand_id
1 'polypeptide(L)'
;MHAYDLFNGDADGLCALHQLRLVEPRDSFLISGVKRDIALFDQLPSGRPLQVTALDISWDRNAQGVCRVLNGGGNVTYFDHHSAKTLFRHPQLTAHIDTGLDVCTSILVDRHLGGVLRQWAIVAAYGDNLDAVADRMAREHGCTAATRGALAQLGYLLNYNAYGESREDLHFCPVQLYRSLHRFESPLDFMAKAYEFRRLQEGHASDQQAVQDLAPYTANDRATVYVLPDRAWARRLCGTLANQLVARNNGRSVAVLTPRSDGDFLVNLRIGSASASRADIFCSRYPAGGGRHGAGGIDRLPDQDMDRFINEFFAHLESDTP
;
A
#
# COMPACT_ATOMS: atom_id res chain seq x y z
N MET A 1 -4.32 26.49 17.25
CA MET A 1 -5.13 25.44 16.61
C MET A 1 -4.30 24.16 16.62
N HIS A 2 -4.83 23.01 17.03
CA HIS A 2 -4.02 21.78 17.10
C HIS A 2 -3.81 21.22 15.68
N ALA A 3 -2.58 20.82 15.38
CA ALA A 3 -2.23 20.22 14.11
C ALA A 3 -2.30 18.69 14.17
N TYR A 4 -2.83 18.08 13.12
CA TYR A 4 -2.91 16.62 12.95
C TYR A 4 -2.36 16.25 11.59
N ASP A 5 -1.49 15.26 11.56
CA ASP A 5 -0.97 14.65 10.34
C ASP A 5 -1.56 13.24 10.23
N LEU A 6 -2.37 13.04 9.18
CA LEU A 6 -3.04 11.79 8.86
C LEU A 6 -2.35 11.22 7.63
N PHE A 7 -1.79 10.03 7.74
CA PHE A 7 -1.02 9.44 6.66
C PHE A 7 -1.16 7.93 6.61
N ASN A 8 -1.15 7.38 5.41
CA ASN A 8 -1.05 5.93 5.23
C ASN A 8 0.26 5.40 5.80
N GLY A 9 0.23 4.19 6.37
CA GLY A 9 1.39 3.59 7.04
C GLY A 9 2.40 2.95 6.10
N ASP A 10 2.16 3.01 4.79
CA ASP A 10 3.06 2.49 3.77
C ASP A 10 4.17 3.46 3.36
N ALA A 11 4.97 3.03 2.39
CA ALA A 11 6.10 3.82 1.91
C ALA A 11 5.66 5.20 1.41
N ASP A 12 4.50 5.31 0.77
CA ASP A 12 4.08 6.55 0.16
C ASP A 12 3.61 7.56 1.21
N GLY A 13 2.69 7.17 2.09
CA GLY A 13 2.24 8.04 3.18
C GLY A 13 3.38 8.45 4.12
N LEU A 14 4.28 7.53 4.47
CA LEU A 14 5.45 7.81 5.32
C LEU A 14 6.40 8.82 4.67
N CYS A 15 6.79 8.60 3.42
CA CYS A 15 7.74 9.47 2.72
C CYS A 15 7.11 10.82 2.38
N ALA A 16 5.82 10.88 2.06
CA ALA A 16 5.12 12.13 1.79
C ALA A 16 5.10 13.04 3.02
N LEU A 17 4.73 12.49 4.19
CA LEU A 17 4.76 13.26 5.44
C LEU A 17 6.18 13.70 5.79
N HIS A 18 7.15 12.80 5.63
CA HIS A 18 8.54 13.06 6.02
C HIS A 18 9.16 14.18 5.19
N GLN A 19 8.95 14.16 3.86
CA GLN A 19 9.36 15.25 2.97
C GLN A 19 8.77 16.58 3.44
N LEU A 20 7.46 16.62 3.68
CA LEU A 20 6.78 17.84 4.08
C LEU A 20 7.29 18.36 5.42
N ARG A 21 7.52 17.50 6.42
CA ARG A 21 7.93 17.92 7.77
C ARG A 21 9.41 18.25 7.92
N LEU A 22 10.27 17.76 7.02
CA LEU A 22 11.66 18.23 6.95
C LEU A 22 11.75 19.66 6.40
N VAL A 23 10.92 20.02 5.42
CA VAL A 23 10.89 21.39 4.85
C VAL A 23 10.02 22.35 5.67
N GLU A 24 8.90 21.85 6.18
CA GLU A 24 7.94 22.59 6.99
C GLU A 24 7.73 21.91 8.36
N PRO A 25 8.70 22.09 9.30
CA PRO A 25 8.61 21.52 10.63
C PRO A 25 7.32 21.95 11.34
N ARG A 26 6.67 20.99 11.99
CA ARG A 26 5.42 21.21 12.71
C ARG A 26 5.30 20.24 13.87
N ASP A 27 4.86 20.74 15.02
CA ASP A 27 4.40 19.89 16.12
C ASP A 27 2.96 19.47 15.85
N SER A 28 2.75 18.18 15.61
CA SER A 28 1.47 17.62 15.18
C SER A 28 1.18 16.28 15.87
N PHE A 29 -0.11 16.00 16.05
CA PHE A 29 -0.57 14.68 16.43
C PHE A 29 -0.58 13.77 15.21
N LEU A 30 0.17 12.67 15.28
CA LEU A 30 0.30 11.71 14.19
C LEU A 30 -0.80 10.64 14.28
N ILE A 31 -1.56 10.46 13.20
CA ILE A 31 -2.58 9.42 13.05
C ILE A 31 -2.27 8.62 11.80
N SER A 32 -2.11 7.31 11.96
CA SER A 32 -1.81 6.39 10.85
C SER A 32 -2.24 4.98 11.21
N GLY A 33 -2.45 4.14 10.21
CA GLY A 33 -2.92 2.76 10.33
C GLY A 33 -2.18 1.81 9.40
N VAL A 34 -2.60 0.55 9.37
CA VAL A 34 -2.13 -0.41 8.36
C VAL A 34 -2.55 0.04 6.96
N LYS A 35 -1.99 -0.52 5.89
CA LYS A 35 -2.21 -0.06 4.50
C LYS A 35 -3.69 0.08 4.10
N ARG A 36 -4.58 -0.75 4.65
CA ARG A 36 -6.02 -0.71 4.37
C ARG A 36 -6.83 0.16 5.33
N ASP A 37 -6.25 0.59 6.45
CA ASP A 37 -6.90 1.47 7.44
C ASP A 37 -6.70 2.93 7.05
N ILE A 38 -7.53 3.38 6.10
CA ILE A 38 -7.44 4.73 5.51
C ILE A 38 -8.52 5.70 5.99
N ALA A 39 -9.46 5.29 6.85
CA ALA A 39 -10.55 6.13 7.38
C ALA A 39 -10.08 6.99 8.57
N LEU A 40 -8.96 7.68 8.41
CA LEU A 40 -8.23 8.29 9.53
C LEU A 40 -8.91 9.54 10.10
N PHE A 41 -9.76 10.23 9.33
CA PHE A 41 -10.50 11.40 9.83
C PHE A 41 -11.53 11.07 10.91
N ASP A 42 -11.92 9.80 11.06
CA ASP A 42 -12.85 9.37 12.11
C ASP A 42 -12.20 9.36 13.50
N GLN A 43 -10.86 9.40 13.55
CA GLN A 43 -10.08 9.46 14.79
C GLN A 43 -9.85 10.90 15.28
N LEU A 44 -10.27 11.91 14.53
CA LEU A 44 -10.08 13.31 14.90
C LEU A 44 -11.09 13.76 15.97
N PRO A 45 -10.66 14.58 16.95
CA PRO A 45 -11.56 15.13 17.94
C PRO A 45 -12.56 16.12 17.31
N SER A 46 -13.76 16.18 17.84
CA SER A 46 -14.79 17.15 17.45
C SER A 46 -14.81 18.38 18.37
N GLY A 47 -15.60 19.40 18.02
CA GLY A 47 -15.90 20.54 18.88
C GLY A 47 -14.84 21.64 18.95
N ARG A 48 -13.81 21.60 18.10
CA ARG A 48 -12.80 22.66 18.00
C ARG A 48 -12.20 22.76 16.59
N PRO A 49 -11.72 23.93 16.17
CA PRO A 49 -10.97 24.07 14.93
C PRO A 49 -9.67 23.25 14.95
N LEU A 50 -9.38 22.55 13.85
CA LEU A 50 -8.18 21.73 13.66
C LEU A 50 -7.40 22.18 12.42
N GLN A 51 -6.08 22.05 12.43
CA GLN A 51 -5.26 22.08 11.22
C GLN A 51 -4.93 20.64 10.84
N VAL A 52 -5.33 20.20 9.67
CA VAL A 52 -5.19 18.81 9.26
C VAL A 52 -4.37 18.75 7.98
N THR A 53 -3.32 17.94 7.97
CA THR A 53 -2.65 17.51 6.76
C THR A 53 -2.96 16.03 6.55
N ALA A 54 -3.52 15.68 5.39
CA ALA A 54 -3.87 14.32 5.01
C ALA A 54 -3.05 13.89 3.79
N LEU A 55 -2.42 12.73 3.88
CA LEU A 55 -1.46 12.20 2.91
C LEU A 55 -1.78 10.74 2.60
N ASP A 56 -1.96 10.44 1.32
CA ASP A 56 -2.09 9.07 0.81
C ASP A 56 -3.27 8.26 1.40
N ILE A 57 -4.35 8.94 1.73
CA ILE A 57 -5.59 8.30 2.15
C ILE A 57 -6.71 8.75 1.21
N SER A 58 -7.51 7.81 0.72
CA SER A 58 -8.51 8.14 -0.31
C SER A 58 -9.48 9.22 0.18
N TRP A 59 -9.65 10.25 -0.65
CA TRP A 59 -10.62 11.31 -0.43
C TRP A 59 -12.03 10.77 -0.17
N ASP A 60 -12.54 9.90 -1.04
CA ASP A 60 -13.93 9.43 -0.99
C ASP A 60 -14.24 8.70 0.32
N ARG A 61 -13.23 8.07 0.93
CA ARG A 61 -13.38 7.42 2.23
C ARG A 61 -13.45 8.41 3.39
N ASN A 62 -12.87 9.60 3.23
CA ASN A 62 -12.68 10.58 4.30
C ASN A 62 -13.50 11.87 4.12
N ALA A 63 -14.25 12.01 3.01
CA ALA A 63 -14.96 13.24 2.65
C ALA A 63 -15.88 13.76 3.77
N GLN A 64 -16.61 12.88 4.48
CA GLN A 64 -17.45 13.27 5.61
C GLN A 64 -16.60 13.85 6.76
N GLY A 65 -15.46 13.24 7.06
CA GLY A 65 -14.53 13.73 8.07
C GLY A 65 -13.92 15.08 7.71
N VAL A 66 -13.57 15.27 6.44
CA VAL A 66 -13.11 16.58 5.92
C VAL A 66 -14.18 17.64 6.11
N CYS A 67 -15.44 17.37 5.74
CA CYS A 67 -16.57 18.28 5.98
C CYS A 67 -16.71 18.67 7.46
N ARG A 68 -16.58 17.70 8.38
CA ARG A 68 -16.65 17.98 9.82
C ARG A 68 -15.56 18.96 10.27
N VAL A 69 -14.32 18.77 9.81
CA VAL A 69 -13.19 19.65 10.15
C VAL A 69 -13.43 21.07 9.64
N LEU A 70 -13.84 21.21 8.37
CA LEU A 70 -14.05 22.50 7.73
C LEU A 70 -15.24 23.26 8.36
N ASN A 71 -16.36 22.58 8.62
CA ASN A 71 -17.52 23.18 9.29
C ASN A 71 -17.22 23.59 10.75
N GLY A 72 -16.23 22.95 11.39
CA GLY A 72 -15.71 23.34 12.69
C GLY A 72 -14.77 24.54 12.65
N GLY A 73 -14.58 25.19 11.50
CA GLY A 73 -13.67 26.33 11.30
C GLY A 73 -12.20 25.93 11.12
N GLY A 74 -11.92 24.64 10.91
CA GLY A 74 -10.57 24.12 10.69
C GLY A 74 -10.07 24.28 9.25
N ASN A 75 -8.82 23.90 9.03
CA ASN A 75 -8.14 23.89 7.74
C ASN A 75 -7.71 22.48 7.36
N VAL A 76 -7.81 22.14 6.09
CA VAL A 76 -7.37 20.84 5.56
C VAL A 76 -6.45 21.06 4.38
N THR A 77 -5.24 20.50 4.45
CA THR A 77 -4.35 20.31 3.30
C THR A 77 -4.34 18.83 2.96
N TYR A 78 -4.57 18.49 1.70
CA TYR A 78 -4.76 17.12 1.25
C TYR A 78 -3.83 16.83 0.07
N PHE A 79 -3.05 15.76 0.15
CA PHE A 79 -2.27 15.21 -0.96
C PHE A 79 -2.68 13.76 -1.15
N ASP A 80 -3.17 13.41 -2.33
CA ASP A 80 -3.62 12.05 -2.61
C ASP A 80 -3.66 11.80 -4.13
N HIS A 81 -3.40 10.57 -4.52
CA HIS A 81 -3.44 10.11 -5.91
C HIS A 81 -4.59 9.12 -6.20
N HIS A 82 -5.35 8.73 -5.16
CA HIS A 82 -6.52 7.88 -5.29
C HIS A 82 -7.72 8.63 -5.88
N SER A 83 -8.78 7.86 -6.20
CA SER A 83 -10.04 8.43 -6.67
C SER A 83 -10.64 9.40 -5.64
N ALA A 84 -11.05 10.56 -6.14
CA ALA A 84 -11.67 11.63 -5.36
C ALA A 84 -12.96 12.13 -6.03
N LYS A 85 -13.91 11.21 -6.28
CA LYS A 85 -15.15 11.51 -7.03
C LYS A 85 -16.05 12.51 -6.30
N THR A 86 -15.95 12.55 -4.98
CA THR A 86 -16.75 13.43 -4.11
C THR A 86 -16.01 14.70 -3.70
N LEU A 87 -14.90 15.05 -4.37
CA LEU A 87 -14.13 16.24 -4.07
C LEU A 87 -14.97 17.51 -4.25
N PHE A 88 -14.99 18.34 -3.21
CA PHE A 88 -15.65 19.64 -3.22
C PHE A 88 -14.63 20.76 -2.99
N ARG A 89 -15.03 22.01 -3.26
CA ARG A 89 -14.21 23.20 -3.02
C ARG A 89 -14.61 23.86 -1.72
N HIS A 90 -13.64 24.36 -0.96
CA HIS A 90 -13.86 25.14 0.25
C HIS A 90 -12.69 26.12 0.46
N PRO A 91 -12.90 27.35 0.97
CA PRO A 91 -11.82 28.32 1.16
C PRO A 91 -10.70 27.88 2.12
N GLN A 92 -11.01 26.98 3.07
CA GLN A 92 -10.05 26.42 4.02
C GLN A 92 -9.54 25.02 3.62
N LEU A 93 -9.83 24.59 2.39
CA LEU A 93 -9.35 23.32 1.82
C LEU A 93 -8.33 23.59 0.71
N THR A 94 -7.13 23.05 0.88
CA THR A 94 -6.11 22.97 -0.16
C THR A 94 -5.96 21.51 -0.57
N ALA A 95 -6.36 21.15 -1.78
CA ALA A 95 -6.32 19.78 -2.27
C ALA A 95 -5.36 19.66 -3.47
N HIS A 96 -4.36 18.80 -3.32
CA HIS A 96 -3.40 18.38 -4.34
C HIS A 96 -3.76 16.94 -4.75
N ILE A 97 -4.63 16.82 -5.75
CA ILE A 97 -5.14 15.53 -6.24
C ILE A 97 -4.71 15.30 -7.68
N ASP A 98 -4.08 14.16 -7.94
CA ASP A 98 -3.67 13.71 -9.28
C ASP A 98 -3.83 12.19 -9.39
N THR A 99 -4.80 11.74 -10.17
CA THR A 99 -5.13 10.30 -10.33
C THR A 99 -4.37 9.65 -11.49
N GLY A 100 -3.28 10.28 -11.96
CA GLY A 100 -2.39 9.74 -12.99
C GLY A 100 -1.80 8.38 -12.60
N LEU A 101 -1.60 7.52 -13.60
CA LEU A 101 -1.08 6.16 -13.41
C LEU A 101 0.41 6.12 -13.02
N ASP A 102 1.12 7.24 -13.18
CA ASP A 102 2.56 7.38 -12.93
C ASP A 102 2.88 8.32 -11.76
N VAL A 103 1.90 8.52 -10.86
CA VAL A 103 1.99 9.43 -9.72
C VAL A 103 1.59 8.71 -8.43
N CYS A 104 2.38 8.93 -7.37
CA CYS A 104 2.03 8.63 -5.99
C CYS A 104 2.03 9.94 -5.16
N THR A 105 1.49 9.90 -3.95
CA THR A 105 1.35 11.06 -3.05
C THR A 105 2.69 11.75 -2.78
N SER A 106 3.76 11.00 -2.60
CA SER A 106 5.11 11.52 -2.37
C SER A 106 5.67 12.28 -3.57
N ILE A 107 5.26 11.93 -4.79
CA ILE A 107 5.60 12.70 -6.00
C ILE A 107 4.85 14.04 -6.00
N LEU A 108 3.61 14.07 -5.51
CA LEU A 108 2.86 15.33 -5.35
C LEU A 108 3.51 16.25 -4.32
N VAL A 109 3.97 15.71 -3.20
CA VAL A 109 4.73 16.45 -2.19
C VAL A 109 6.08 16.92 -2.76
N ASP A 110 6.82 16.07 -3.47
CA ASP A 110 8.08 16.44 -4.12
C ASP A 110 7.89 17.63 -5.07
N ARG A 111 6.88 17.56 -5.95
CA ARG A 111 6.52 18.67 -6.85
C ARG A 111 6.18 19.95 -6.08
N HIS A 112 5.41 19.84 -5.00
CA HIS A 112 5.03 20.97 -4.16
C HIS A 112 6.23 21.65 -3.50
N LEU A 113 7.20 20.86 -3.04
CA LEU A 113 8.40 21.34 -2.36
C LEU A 113 9.54 21.74 -3.31
N GLY A 114 9.32 21.73 -4.64
CA GLY A 114 10.37 21.99 -5.62
C GLY A 114 11.45 20.90 -5.67
N GLY A 115 11.13 19.73 -5.11
CA GLY A 115 11.90 18.50 -5.09
C GLY A 115 13.27 18.60 -4.41
N VAL A 116 13.34 19.38 -3.34
CA VAL A 116 14.51 19.50 -2.46
C VAL A 116 14.82 18.20 -1.69
N LEU A 117 13.85 17.29 -1.57
CA LEU A 117 13.98 15.98 -0.88
C LEU A 117 13.69 14.78 -1.80
N ARG A 118 14.02 14.91 -3.10
CA ARG A 118 13.72 13.96 -4.20
C ARG A 118 13.95 12.49 -3.88
N GLN A 119 14.98 12.17 -3.10
CA GLN A 119 15.31 10.78 -2.77
C GLN A 119 14.19 10.07 -1.99
N TRP A 120 13.46 10.78 -1.13
CA TRP A 120 12.31 10.21 -0.42
C TRP A 120 11.13 9.94 -1.36
N ALA A 121 10.89 10.80 -2.36
CA ALA A 121 9.90 10.54 -3.38
C ALA A 121 10.27 9.35 -4.28
N ILE A 122 11.56 9.16 -4.57
CA ILE A 122 12.06 7.97 -5.29
C ILE A 122 11.79 6.69 -4.47
N VAL A 123 12.08 6.72 -3.16
CA VAL A 123 11.79 5.60 -2.23
C VAL A 123 10.31 5.26 -2.24
N ALA A 124 9.44 6.27 -2.12
CA ALA A 124 7.99 6.09 -2.18
C ALA A 124 7.52 5.48 -3.50
N ALA A 125 8.03 5.98 -4.64
CA ALA A 125 7.65 5.48 -5.95
C ALA A 125 8.00 3.99 -6.13
N TYR A 126 9.15 3.52 -5.61
CA TYR A 126 9.41 2.08 -5.56
C TYR A 126 8.44 1.34 -4.65
N GLY A 127 8.17 1.88 -3.46
CA GLY A 127 7.22 1.29 -2.52
C GLY A 127 5.80 1.15 -3.10
N ASP A 128 5.39 2.07 -3.98
CA ASP A 128 4.09 2.07 -4.63
C ASP A 128 4.07 1.31 -5.98
N ASN A 129 5.11 0.53 -6.27
CA ASN A 129 5.28 -0.26 -7.49
C ASN A 129 5.31 0.59 -8.79
N LEU A 130 5.87 1.79 -8.72
CA LEU A 130 6.12 2.68 -9.85
C LEU A 130 7.59 2.62 -10.29
N ASP A 131 8.16 1.41 -10.41
CA ASP A 131 9.59 1.17 -10.64
C ASP A 131 10.16 1.96 -11.83
N ALA A 132 9.45 2.02 -12.95
CA ALA A 132 9.88 2.76 -14.13
C ALA A 132 9.94 4.28 -13.89
N VAL A 133 9.02 4.82 -13.08
CA VAL A 133 8.99 6.23 -12.69
C VAL A 133 10.13 6.52 -11.73
N ALA A 134 10.30 5.68 -10.71
CA ALA A 134 11.38 5.79 -9.73
C ALA A 134 12.76 5.71 -10.39
N ASP A 135 12.95 4.79 -11.35
CA ASP A 135 14.17 4.64 -12.13
C ASP A 135 14.49 5.90 -12.94
N ARG A 136 13.48 6.51 -13.57
CA ARG A 136 13.63 7.77 -14.31
C ARG A 136 14.03 8.90 -13.37
N MET A 137 13.29 9.10 -12.28
CA MET A 137 13.56 10.14 -11.28
C MET A 137 14.97 9.99 -10.67
N ALA A 138 15.37 8.76 -10.34
CA ALA A 138 16.69 8.46 -9.79
C ALA A 138 17.81 8.81 -10.77
N ARG A 139 17.66 8.47 -12.05
CA ARG A 139 18.65 8.83 -13.09
C ARG A 139 18.75 10.34 -13.28
N GLU A 140 17.62 11.04 -13.36
CA GLU A 140 17.57 12.50 -13.49
C GLU A 140 18.16 13.22 -12.27
N HIS A 141 18.00 12.64 -11.08
CA HIS A 141 18.61 13.13 -9.84
C HIS A 141 20.11 12.80 -9.71
N GLY A 142 20.68 12.02 -10.65
CA GLY A 142 22.10 11.65 -10.64
C GLY A 142 22.44 10.48 -9.70
N CYS A 143 21.45 9.67 -9.30
CA CYS A 143 21.70 8.48 -8.49
C CYS A 143 22.51 7.43 -9.28
N THR A 144 23.50 6.83 -8.62
CA THR A 144 24.18 5.65 -9.15
C THR A 144 23.26 4.43 -9.15
N ALA A 145 23.62 3.38 -9.88
CA ALA A 145 22.88 2.11 -9.84
C ALA A 145 22.81 1.51 -8.42
N ALA A 146 23.88 1.64 -7.63
CA ALA A 146 23.92 1.18 -6.25
C ALA A 146 22.97 1.99 -5.36
N THR A 147 23.00 3.32 -5.47
CA THR A 147 22.07 4.22 -4.76
C THR A 147 20.63 3.88 -5.12
N ARG A 148 20.34 3.72 -6.41
CA ARG A 148 19.00 3.37 -6.89
C ARG A 148 18.50 2.05 -6.31
N GLY A 149 19.33 1.01 -6.30
CA GLY A 149 19.01 -0.27 -5.68
C GLY A 149 18.74 -0.16 -4.17
N ALA A 150 19.51 0.69 -3.46
CA ALA A 150 19.29 0.95 -2.04
C ALA A 150 17.94 1.66 -1.79
N LEU A 151 17.60 2.69 -2.56
CA LEU A 151 16.31 3.38 -2.46
C LEU A 151 15.13 2.46 -2.77
N ALA A 152 15.27 1.59 -3.77
CA ALA A 152 14.26 0.58 -4.09
C ALA A 152 14.03 -0.39 -2.94
N GLN A 153 15.11 -0.92 -2.36
CA GLN A 153 15.03 -1.80 -1.20
C GLN A 153 14.32 -1.12 -0.02
N LEU A 154 14.66 0.14 0.29
CA LEU A 154 14.00 0.88 1.35
C LEU A 154 12.49 1.03 1.06
N GLY A 155 12.13 1.42 -0.17
CA GLY A 155 10.73 1.59 -0.57
C GLY A 155 9.91 0.32 -0.38
N TYR A 156 10.43 -0.81 -0.86
CA TYR A 156 9.77 -2.10 -0.70
C TYR A 156 9.63 -2.52 0.76
N LEU A 157 10.66 -2.30 1.59
CA LEU A 157 10.63 -2.67 3.01
C LEU A 157 9.66 -1.80 3.82
N LEU A 158 9.56 -0.51 3.53
CA LEU A 158 8.57 0.38 4.14
C LEU A 158 7.15 -0.05 3.76
N ASN A 159 6.89 -0.33 2.48
CA ASN A 159 5.59 -0.82 2.02
C ASN A 159 5.25 -2.19 2.61
N TYR A 160 6.22 -3.11 2.66
CA TYR A 160 6.09 -4.43 3.30
C TYR A 160 5.67 -4.31 4.77
N ASN A 161 6.24 -3.37 5.53
CA ASN A 161 5.84 -3.16 6.92
C ASN A 161 4.38 -2.74 7.05
N ALA A 162 3.75 -2.17 6.03
CA ALA A 162 2.37 -1.66 6.15
C ALA A 162 1.30 -2.72 5.89
N TYR A 163 1.67 -3.87 5.33
CA TYR A 163 0.73 -4.96 5.09
C TYR A 163 0.46 -5.73 6.39
N GLY A 164 -0.80 -5.76 6.78
CA GLY A 164 -1.28 -6.44 7.97
C GLY A 164 -2.79 -6.32 8.01
N GLU A 165 -3.43 -7.17 8.81
CA GLU A 165 -4.84 -7.00 9.12
C GLU A 165 -5.01 -6.05 10.31
N SER A 166 -4.11 -6.16 11.29
CA SER A 166 -4.03 -5.26 12.43
C SER A 166 -2.61 -4.76 12.66
N ARG A 167 -2.42 -3.79 13.55
CA ARG A 167 -1.09 -3.20 13.84
C ARG A 167 -0.11 -4.21 14.43
N GLU A 168 -0.63 -5.27 15.05
CA GLU A 168 0.13 -6.37 15.65
C GLU A 168 0.79 -7.26 14.60
N ASP A 169 0.31 -7.26 13.36
CA ASP A 169 0.96 -7.98 12.26
C ASP A 169 2.22 -7.26 11.74
N LEU A 170 2.45 -6.01 12.12
CA LEU A 170 3.52 -5.18 11.57
C LEU A 170 4.78 -5.36 12.42
N HIS A 171 5.96 -5.16 11.83
CA HIS A 171 7.21 -5.10 12.61
C HIS A 171 7.27 -3.82 13.44
N PHE A 172 6.75 -2.72 12.88
CA PHE A 172 6.63 -1.44 13.56
C PHE A 172 5.27 -0.80 13.32
N CYS A 173 4.70 -0.23 14.38
CA CYS A 173 3.56 0.67 14.23
C CYS A 173 3.97 1.87 13.32
N PRO A 174 3.14 2.29 12.35
CA PRO A 174 3.50 3.35 11.40
C PRO A 174 3.95 4.66 12.04
N VAL A 175 3.30 5.08 13.13
CA VAL A 175 3.68 6.29 13.87
C VAL A 175 5.07 6.17 14.52
N GLN A 176 5.43 4.98 15.00
CA GLN A 176 6.76 4.73 15.57
C GLN A 176 7.83 4.70 14.46
N LEU A 177 7.53 4.05 13.34
CA LEU A 177 8.42 4.00 12.19
C LEU A 177 8.67 5.39 11.62
N TYR A 178 7.61 6.20 11.44
CA TYR A 178 7.72 7.59 11.03
C TYR A 178 8.60 8.41 11.97
N ARG A 179 8.42 8.30 13.29
CA ARG A 179 9.27 9.00 14.26
C ARG A 179 10.74 8.59 14.15
N SER A 180 11.03 7.35 13.77
CA SER A 180 12.41 6.94 13.48
C SER A 180 12.94 7.60 12.21
N LEU A 181 12.17 7.54 11.11
CA LEU A 181 12.50 8.18 9.82
C LEU A 181 12.76 9.67 9.98
N HIS A 182 11.94 10.36 10.79
CA HIS A 182 12.01 11.80 11.01
C HIS A 182 13.33 12.29 11.62
N ARG A 183 14.16 11.38 12.16
CA ARG A 183 15.50 11.68 12.66
C ARG A 183 16.56 11.79 11.55
N PHE A 184 16.20 11.49 10.31
CA PHE A 184 17.14 11.40 9.19
C PHE A 184 16.67 12.24 8.01
N GLU A 185 17.50 13.18 7.58
CA GLU A 185 17.25 13.94 6.35
C GLU A 185 17.44 13.08 5.10
N SER A 186 18.46 12.19 5.11
CA SER A 186 18.75 11.29 3.99
C SER A 186 18.19 9.88 4.20
N PRO A 187 17.55 9.28 3.18
CA PRO A 187 17.14 7.88 3.23
C PRO A 187 18.33 6.92 3.38
N LEU A 188 19.49 7.26 2.82
CA LEU A 188 20.70 6.44 2.92
C LEU A 188 21.25 6.44 4.35
N ASP A 189 21.17 7.57 5.05
CA ASP A 189 21.55 7.64 6.47
C ASP A 189 20.61 6.82 7.36
N PHE A 190 19.30 6.84 7.09
CA PHE A 190 18.34 5.98 7.77
C PHE A 190 18.72 4.51 7.58
N MET A 191 18.98 4.08 6.34
CA MET A 191 19.38 2.69 6.05
C MET A 191 20.68 2.30 6.76
N ALA A 192 21.66 3.21 6.82
CA ALA A 192 22.96 2.93 7.42
C ALA A 192 22.92 2.85 8.96
N LYS A 193 22.02 3.61 9.61
CA LYS A 193 22.10 3.88 11.06
C LYS A 193 20.89 3.37 11.85
N ALA A 194 19.72 3.27 11.23
CA ALA A 194 18.48 2.95 11.95
C ALA A 194 18.38 1.44 12.24
N TYR A 195 17.98 1.11 13.47
CA TYR A 195 17.65 -0.27 13.83
C TYR A 195 16.44 -0.77 13.03
N GLU A 196 15.47 0.11 12.78
CA GLU A 196 14.22 -0.22 12.10
C GLU A 196 14.48 -0.75 10.69
N PHE A 197 15.42 -0.16 9.93
CA PHE A 197 15.78 -0.66 8.61
C PHE A 197 16.33 -2.10 8.67
N ARG A 198 17.30 -2.36 9.57
CA ARG A 198 17.87 -3.71 9.73
C ARG A 198 16.80 -4.72 10.14
N ARG A 199 15.93 -4.35 11.08
CA ARG A 199 14.85 -5.22 11.54
C ARG A 199 13.85 -5.55 10.42
N LEU A 200 13.50 -4.57 9.59
CA LEU A 200 12.65 -4.80 8.42
C LEU A 200 13.31 -5.72 7.40
N GLN A 201 14.60 -5.51 7.13
CA GLN A 201 15.36 -6.36 6.21
C GLN A 201 15.43 -7.81 6.68
N GLU A 202 15.77 -8.04 7.95
CA GLU A 202 15.81 -9.36 8.58
C GLU A 202 14.43 -10.02 8.61
N GLY A 203 13.41 -9.25 9.02
CA GLY A 203 12.02 -9.73 9.07
C GLY A 203 11.51 -10.15 7.70
N HIS A 204 11.74 -9.33 6.67
CA HIS A 204 11.37 -9.68 5.30
C HIS A 204 12.10 -10.95 4.81
N ALA A 205 13.41 -11.08 5.09
CA ALA A 205 14.16 -12.28 4.72
C ALA A 205 13.62 -13.54 5.42
N SER A 206 13.28 -13.45 6.71
CA SER A 206 12.67 -14.54 7.46
C SER A 206 11.29 -14.93 6.91
N ASP A 207 10.44 -13.94 6.61
CA ASP A 207 9.11 -14.18 6.04
C ASP A 207 9.22 -14.85 4.66
N GLN A 208 10.20 -14.45 3.84
CA GLN A 208 10.46 -15.07 2.53
C GLN A 208 10.92 -16.52 2.62
N GLN A 209 11.61 -16.92 3.70
CA GLN A 209 11.94 -18.32 3.94
C GLN A 209 10.67 -19.15 4.21
N ALA A 210 9.71 -18.62 4.97
CA ALA A 210 8.44 -19.31 5.22
C ALA A 210 7.63 -19.55 3.92
N VAL A 211 7.82 -18.72 2.89
CA VAL A 211 7.20 -18.92 1.57
C VAL A 211 7.81 -20.10 0.81
N GLN A 212 9.04 -20.53 1.12
CA GLN A 212 9.69 -21.66 0.43
C GLN A 212 9.03 -22.99 0.78
N ASP A 213 8.52 -23.11 2.00
CA ASP A 213 7.86 -24.33 2.51
C ASP A 213 6.36 -24.37 2.18
N LEU A 214 5.85 -23.36 1.47
CA LEU A 214 4.43 -23.25 1.17
C LEU A 214 4.02 -24.26 0.08
N ALA A 215 3.23 -25.24 0.46
CA ALA A 215 2.61 -26.19 -0.47
C ALA A 215 1.32 -25.62 -1.09
N PRO A 216 1.01 -25.95 -2.35
CA PRO A 216 -0.31 -25.71 -2.92
C PRO A 216 -1.40 -26.37 -2.07
N TYR A 217 -2.52 -25.66 -1.90
CA TYR A 217 -3.74 -26.25 -1.33
C TYR A 217 -4.40 -27.17 -2.36
N THR A 218 -4.50 -26.72 -3.60
CA THR A 218 -4.93 -27.52 -4.74
C THR A 218 -4.38 -26.95 -6.04
N ALA A 219 -4.34 -27.75 -7.10
CA ALA A 219 -3.85 -27.34 -8.41
C ALA A 219 -4.51 -28.13 -9.54
N ASN A 220 -4.55 -27.52 -10.72
CA ASN A 220 -4.77 -28.21 -11.99
C ASN A 220 -3.74 -27.72 -13.02
N ASP A 221 -3.91 -28.07 -14.29
CA ASP A 221 -2.95 -27.73 -15.35
C ASP A 221 -2.86 -26.22 -15.63
N ARG A 222 -3.90 -25.44 -15.29
CA ARG A 222 -4.02 -24.01 -15.59
C ARG A 222 -3.73 -23.12 -14.39
N ALA A 223 -3.96 -23.60 -13.18
CA ALA A 223 -3.86 -22.80 -11.97
C ALA A 223 -3.42 -23.56 -10.73
N THR A 224 -2.92 -22.77 -9.78
CA THR A 224 -2.56 -23.24 -8.44
C THR A 224 -3.19 -22.34 -7.40
N VAL A 225 -3.84 -22.95 -6.40
CA VAL A 225 -4.46 -22.25 -5.27
C VAL A 225 -3.62 -22.50 -4.03
N TYR A 226 -3.30 -21.42 -3.32
CA TYR A 226 -2.61 -21.43 -2.04
C TYR A 226 -3.54 -20.88 -0.96
N VAL A 227 -3.65 -21.60 0.16
CA VAL A 227 -4.28 -21.09 1.38
C VAL A 227 -3.14 -20.85 2.37
N LEU A 228 -2.95 -19.59 2.74
CA LEU A 228 -1.87 -19.22 3.66
C LEU A 228 -2.24 -19.56 5.10
N PRO A 229 -1.26 -19.79 5.98
CA PRO A 229 -1.55 -19.93 7.40
C PRO A 229 -1.96 -18.57 8.01
N ASP A 230 -2.76 -18.61 9.07
CA ASP A 230 -3.07 -17.44 9.90
C ASP A 230 -1.84 -17.00 10.70
N ARG A 231 -0.94 -16.28 10.02
CA ARG A 231 0.32 -15.77 10.55
C ARG A 231 0.59 -14.38 9.99
N ALA A 232 1.17 -13.52 10.82
CA ALA A 232 1.52 -12.16 10.43
C ALA A 232 2.39 -12.08 9.16
N TRP A 233 3.31 -13.04 8.96
CA TRP A 233 4.16 -13.08 7.75
C TRP A 233 3.36 -13.25 6.46
N ALA A 234 2.30 -14.06 6.50
CA ALA A 234 1.44 -14.32 5.36
C ALA A 234 0.67 -13.06 4.98
N ARG A 235 0.16 -12.34 5.98
CA ARG A 235 -0.50 -11.04 5.78
C ARG A 235 0.46 -9.98 5.25
N ARG A 236 1.70 -9.93 5.75
CA ARG A 236 2.72 -8.97 5.28
C ARG A 236 3.14 -9.20 3.82
N LEU A 237 3.26 -10.45 3.40
CA LEU A 237 3.66 -10.78 2.03
C LEU A 237 2.51 -10.87 1.04
N CYS A 238 1.24 -10.81 1.48
CA CYS A 238 0.08 -11.13 0.63
C CYS A 238 0.04 -10.32 -0.69
N GLY A 239 0.44 -9.05 -0.66
CA GLY A 239 0.41 -8.16 -1.84
C GLY A 239 1.41 -8.53 -2.94
N THR A 240 2.57 -9.09 -2.58
CA THR A 240 3.64 -9.45 -3.55
C THR A 240 3.71 -10.95 -3.82
N LEU A 241 3.18 -11.77 -2.91
CA LEU A 241 3.29 -13.22 -2.94
C LEU A 241 2.65 -13.82 -4.20
N ALA A 242 1.49 -13.32 -4.63
CA ALA A 242 0.82 -13.85 -5.81
C ALA A 242 1.69 -13.74 -7.08
N ASN A 243 2.41 -12.63 -7.27
CA ASN A 243 3.33 -12.45 -8.40
C ASN A 243 4.53 -13.42 -8.31
N GLN A 244 5.09 -13.58 -7.11
CA GLN A 244 6.20 -14.52 -6.89
C GLN A 244 5.78 -15.96 -7.19
N LEU A 245 4.58 -16.34 -6.77
CA LEU A 245 4.02 -17.67 -7.02
C LEU A 245 3.71 -17.90 -8.50
N VAL A 246 3.23 -16.90 -9.25
CA VAL A 246 3.08 -17.03 -10.71
C VAL A 246 4.41 -17.37 -11.36
N ALA A 247 5.48 -16.65 -11.00
CA ALA A 247 6.82 -16.92 -11.52
C ALA A 247 7.32 -18.33 -11.18
N ARG A 248 7.06 -18.81 -9.95
CA ARG A 248 7.42 -20.18 -9.51
C ARG A 248 6.60 -21.27 -10.20
N ASN A 249 5.36 -20.98 -10.61
CA ASN A 249 4.46 -21.93 -11.26
C ASN A 249 4.51 -21.82 -12.80
N ASN A 250 5.67 -21.48 -13.37
CA ASN A 250 5.89 -21.36 -14.82
C ASN A 250 4.89 -20.43 -15.54
N GLY A 251 4.46 -19.36 -14.85
CA GLY A 251 3.50 -18.41 -15.40
C GLY A 251 2.05 -18.86 -15.38
N ARG A 252 1.70 -19.97 -14.71
CA ARG A 252 0.30 -20.39 -14.49
C ARG A 252 -0.44 -19.38 -13.62
N SER A 253 -1.77 -19.36 -13.76
CA SER A 253 -2.63 -18.54 -12.91
C SER A 253 -2.53 -18.97 -11.45
N VAL A 254 -2.59 -18.01 -10.53
CA VAL A 254 -2.47 -18.28 -9.09
C VAL A 254 -3.57 -17.55 -8.33
N ALA A 255 -4.19 -18.25 -7.39
CA ALA A 255 -5.00 -17.64 -6.35
C ALA A 255 -4.33 -17.85 -4.97
N VAL A 256 -4.25 -16.79 -4.18
CA VAL A 256 -3.74 -16.80 -2.81
C VAL A 256 -4.84 -16.35 -1.88
N LEU A 257 -5.27 -17.25 -1.00
CA LEU A 257 -6.25 -17.00 0.05
C LEU A 257 -5.50 -16.73 1.36
N THR A 258 -5.62 -15.51 1.88
CA THR A 258 -5.03 -15.11 3.16
C THR A 258 -6.12 -15.09 4.22
N PRO A 259 -6.03 -15.88 5.30
CA PRO A 259 -7.01 -15.87 6.37
C PRO A 259 -7.12 -14.48 7.01
N ARG A 260 -8.35 -14.13 7.40
CA ARG A 260 -8.70 -12.94 8.15
C ARG A 260 -9.11 -13.35 9.56
N SER A 261 -9.02 -12.42 10.50
CA SER A 261 -9.41 -12.58 11.91
C SER A 261 -10.92 -12.82 12.09
N ASP A 262 -11.74 -12.43 11.11
CA ASP A 262 -13.18 -12.71 11.09
C ASP A 262 -13.52 -14.12 10.59
N GLY A 263 -12.51 -14.95 10.28
CA GLY A 263 -12.68 -16.33 9.81
C GLY A 263 -12.80 -16.45 8.28
N ASP A 264 -12.93 -15.34 7.57
CA ASP A 264 -13.05 -15.32 6.10
C ASP A 264 -11.66 -15.18 5.43
N PHE A 265 -11.64 -15.08 4.10
CA PHE A 265 -10.39 -14.93 3.33
C PHE A 265 -10.32 -13.62 2.57
N LEU A 266 -9.12 -13.03 2.54
CA LEU A 266 -8.71 -12.08 1.51
C LEU A 266 -8.15 -12.87 0.33
N VAL A 267 -8.66 -12.62 -0.87
CA VAL A 267 -8.18 -13.30 -2.10
C VAL A 267 -7.32 -12.35 -2.90
N ASN A 268 -6.13 -12.80 -3.29
CA ASN A 268 -5.30 -12.17 -4.32
C ASN A 268 -5.15 -13.13 -5.50
N LEU A 269 -5.53 -12.67 -6.69
CA LEU A 269 -5.57 -13.48 -7.89
C LEU A 269 -4.69 -12.90 -8.98
N ARG A 270 -3.96 -13.76 -9.67
CA ARG A 270 -3.16 -13.44 -10.85
C ARG A 270 -3.50 -14.42 -11.96
N ILE A 271 -3.81 -13.88 -13.13
CA ILE A 271 -4.02 -14.69 -14.33
C ILE A 271 -2.68 -14.83 -15.05
N GLY A 272 -2.34 -16.07 -15.39
CA GLY A 272 -1.13 -16.39 -16.12
C GLY A 272 -1.13 -15.79 -17.52
N SER A 273 0.04 -15.40 -18.03
CA SER A 273 0.16 -14.68 -19.31
C SER A 273 -0.29 -15.48 -20.54
N ALA A 274 -0.38 -16.80 -20.43
CA ALA A 274 -0.87 -17.68 -21.49
C ALA A 274 -2.42 -17.78 -21.54
N SER A 275 -3.12 -17.27 -20.54
CA SER A 275 -4.58 -17.31 -20.47
C SER A 275 -5.19 -16.02 -21.02
N ALA A 276 -6.31 -16.15 -21.75
CA ALA A 276 -7.11 -15.01 -22.21
C ALA A 276 -8.09 -14.48 -21.14
N SER A 277 -8.22 -15.21 -20.03
CA SER A 277 -9.10 -14.89 -18.91
C SER A 277 -8.75 -13.56 -18.31
N ARG A 278 -9.76 -12.96 -17.71
CA ARG A 278 -9.62 -11.70 -17.00
C ARG A 278 -9.90 -11.85 -15.52
N ALA A 279 -8.96 -11.40 -14.71
CA ALA A 279 -9.07 -11.39 -13.26
C ALA A 279 -10.17 -10.45 -12.78
N ASP A 280 -10.30 -9.27 -13.41
CA ASP A 280 -11.31 -8.28 -13.05
C ASP A 280 -12.74 -8.80 -13.26
N ILE A 281 -13.00 -9.46 -14.39
CA ILE A 281 -14.30 -10.08 -14.70
C ILE A 281 -14.66 -11.18 -13.70
N PHE A 282 -13.67 -11.99 -13.30
CA PHE A 282 -13.90 -13.07 -12.34
C PHE A 282 -14.15 -12.51 -10.94
N CYS A 283 -13.26 -11.66 -10.44
CA CYS A 283 -13.35 -11.10 -9.09
C CYS A 283 -14.59 -10.22 -8.91
N SER A 284 -15.07 -9.51 -9.94
CA SER A 284 -16.29 -8.69 -9.85
C SER A 284 -17.58 -9.49 -9.60
N ARG A 285 -17.54 -10.82 -9.68
CA ARG A 285 -18.68 -11.70 -9.33
C ARG A 285 -18.88 -11.79 -7.81
N TYR A 286 -17.86 -11.42 -7.03
CA TYR A 286 -17.87 -11.45 -5.58
C TYR A 286 -18.09 -10.04 -5.01
N PRO A 287 -18.80 -9.89 -3.88
CA PRO A 287 -18.96 -8.61 -3.21
C PRO A 287 -17.61 -7.96 -2.91
N ALA A 288 -17.47 -6.67 -3.22
CA ALA A 288 -16.21 -5.91 -3.08
C ALA A 288 -15.01 -6.57 -3.79
N GLY A 289 -15.25 -7.42 -4.78
CA GLY A 289 -14.22 -7.96 -5.66
C GLY A 289 -14.01 -7.08 -6.89
N GLY A 290 -12.78 -7.05 -7.39
CA GLY A 290 -12.43 -6.27 -8.58
C GLY A 290 -10.96 -6.41 -8.94
N GLY A 291 -10.47 -5.54 -9.81
CA GLY A 291 -9.06 -5.50 -10.19
C GLY A 291 -8.81 -4.97 -11.60
N ARG A 292 -7.70 -5.43 -12.18
CA ARG A 292 -7.25 -5.19 -13.55
C ARG A 292 -7.23 -6.52 -14.32
N HIS A 293 -7.00 -6.46 -15.63
CA HIS A 293 -7.01 -7.62 -16.53
C HIS A 293 -6.26 -8.85 -15.98
N GLY A 294 -4.99 -8.70 -15.58
CA GLY A 294 -4.16 -9.81 -15.09
C GLY A 294 -4.11 -9.98 -13.57
N ALA A 295 -4.76 -9.10 -12.81
CA ALA A 295 -4.62 -9.03 -11.35
C ALA A 295 -5.93 -8.63 -10.69
N GLY A 296 -6.50 -9.50 -9.87
CA GLY A 296 -7.76 -9.29 -9.17
C GLY A 296 -7.63 -9.54 -7.68
N GLY A 297 -8.66 -9.12 -6.94
CA GLY A 297 -8.77 -9.40 -5.52
C GLY A 297 -10.22 -9.40 -5.05
N ILE A 298 -10.46 -10.08 -3.94
CA ILE A 298 -11.75 -10.11 -3.23
C ILE A 298 -11.43 -9.80 -1.77
N ASP A 299 -11.98 -8.71 -1.25
CA ASP A 299 -11.66 -8.22 0.10
C ASP A 299 -12.14 -9.16 1.21
N ARG A 300 -13.21 -9.91 0.93
CA ARG A 300 -13.83 -10.85 1.85
C ARG A 300 -14.53 -11.98 1.09
N LEU A 301 -13.96 -13.18 1.15
CA LEU A 301 -14.55 -14.43 0.70
C LEU A 301 -14.95 -15.25 1.93
N PRO A 302 -16.25 -15.52 2.16
CA PRO A 302 -16.68 -16.36 3.26
C PRO A 302 -16.01 -17.74 3.28
N ASP A 303 -15.64 -18.26 4.45
CA ASP A 303 -14.98 -19.57 4.58
C ASP A 303 -15.76 -20.69 3.87
N GLN A 304 -17.08 -20.71 4.08
CA GLN A 304 -18.01 -21.66 3.46
C GLN A 304 -18.07 -21.58 1.92
N ASP A 305 -17.62 -20.48 1.31
CA ASP A 305 -17.61 -20.27 -0.13
C ASP A 305 -16.25 -20.66 -0.77
N MET A 306 -15.26 -21.10 0.01
CA MET A 306 -13.91 -21.40 -0.49
C MET A 306 -13.91 -22.47 -1.59
N ASP A 307 -14.56 -23.63 -1.36
CA ASP A 307 -14.61 -24.71 -2.35
C ASP A 307 -15.33 -24.27 -3.63
N ARG A 308 -16.41 -23.50 -3.46
CA ARG A 308 -17.15 -22.92 -4.59
C ARG A 308 -16.26 -21.97 -5.39
N PHE A 309 -15.53 -21.09 -4.71
CA PHE A 309 -14.60 -20.16 -5.35
C PHE A 309 -13.52 -20.89 -6.16
N ILE A 310 -12.92 -21.93 -5.60
CA ILE A 310 -11.87 -22.73 -6.26
C ILE A 310 -12.42 -23.37 -7.54
N ASN A 311 -13.60 -23.99 -7.46
CA ASN A 311 -14.24 -24.63 -8.60
C ASN A 311 -14.62 -23.61 -9.69
N GLU A 312 -15.20 -22.47 -9.31
CA GLU A 312 -15.53 -21.39 -10.25
C GLU A 312 -14.29 -20.78 -10.88
N PHE A 313 -13.17 -20.66 -10.14
CA PHE A 313 -11.92 -20.14 -10.67
C PHE A 313 -11.32 -21.09 -11.72
N PHE A 314 -11.28 -22.39 -11.44
CA PHE A 314 -10.81 -23.38 -12.41
C PHE A 314 -11.68 -23.41 -13.66
N ALA A 315 -13.02 -23.39 -13.50
CA ALA A 315 -13.95 -23.35 -14.63
C ALA A 315 -13.81 -22.07 -15.47
N HIS A 316 -13.58 -20.92 -14.83
CA HIS A 316 -13.34 -19.64 -15.52
C HIS A 316 -12.10 -19.69 -16.43
N LEU A 317 -11.05 -20.39 -15.98
CA LEU A 317 -9.86 -20.61 -16.80
C LEU A 317 -10.05 -21.65 -17.89
N GLU A 318 -11.02 -22.57 -17.76
CA GLU A 318 -11.34 -23.60 -18.75
C GLU A 318 -12.14 -23.08 -19.95
N SER A 319 -13.01 -22.08 -19.72
CA SER A 319 -13.80 -21.45 -20.78
C SER A 319 -12.98 -20.68 -21.83
N ASP A 320 -11.65 -20.59 -21.64
CA ASP A 320 -10.69 -19.97 -22.56
C ASP A 320 -10.04 -20.95 -23.56
N THR A 321 -10.53 -22.18 -23.64
CA THR A 321 -10.02 -23.11 -24.66
C THR A 321 -10.65 -22.71 -26.02
N PRO A 322 -9.87 -22.41 -27.07
CA PRO A 322 -10.42 -22.15 -28.40
C PRO A 322 -11.21 -23.34 -28.95
#